data_AF-C0EFR1-F1
#
_entry.id   AF-C0EFR1-F1
#
_cell.length_a   1.000
_cell.length_b   1.000
_cell.length_c   1.000
_cell.angle_alpha   90.00
_cell.angle_beta   90.00
_cell.angle_gamma   90.00
#
_symmetry.space_group_name_H-M   'P 1'
#
loop_
_entity.id
_entity.type
_entity.pdbx_description
1 polymer ?
#
loop_
_entity_poly.entity_id
_entity_poly.type
_entity_poly.pdbx_seq_one_letter_code
_entity_poly.pdbx_strand_id
1 'polypeptide(L)' 'MKERILDDLALYCDCFISDLKAIRFHQKIRGFLLVKANQYSCEELNYCLSYLLNESFAFPNTKEIVHYVKTAFPIC' A
#
# COMPACT_ATOMS: atom_id res chain seq x y z
N MET A 1 7.40 -1.74 15.67
CA MET A 1 6.89 -0.51 15.03
C MET A 1 6.46 -0.94 13.62
N LYS A 2 5.17 -1.21 13.38
CA LYS A 2 4.68 -1.93 12.18
C LYS A 2 3.82 -1.06 11.23
N GLU A 3 3.70 0.24 11.47
CA GLU A 3 2.63 1.07 10.85
C GLU A 3 3.11 2.29 10.06
N ARG A 4 4.44 2.51 9.95
CA ARG A 4 5.00 3.71 9.33
C ARG A 4 4.48 3.97 7.90
N ILE A 5 4.32 2.91 7.11
CA ILE A 5 3.81 3.03 5.74
C ILE A 5 2.36 3.51 5.68
N LEU A 6 1.50 3.13 6.64
CA LEU A 6 0.11 3.56 6.67
C LEU A 6 0.00 5.02 7.10
N ASP A 7 0.82 5.45 8.06
CA ASP A 7 0.94 6.86 8.44
C ASP A 7 1.39 7.72 7.26
N ASP A 8 2.45 7.31 6.56
CA ASP A 8 2.97 8.04 5.39
C ASP A 8 1.94 8.09 4.25
N LEU A 9 1.18 7.02 4.03
CA LEU A 9 0.09 6.97 3.05
C LEU A 9 -1.07 7.89 3.42
N ALA A 10 -1.47 7.90 4.69
CA ALA A 10 -2.54 8.76 5.21
C ALA A 10 -2.16 10.24 5.05
N LEU A 11 -0.92 10.60 5.40
CA LEU A 11 -0.36 11.94 5.16
C LEU A 11 -0.32 12.30 3.68
N TYR A 12 0.10 11.37 2.80
CA TYR A 12 0.14 11.61 1.36
C TYR A 12 -1.26 11.80 0.74
N CYS A 13 -2.25 11.08 1.25
CA CYS A 13 -3.63 11.15 0.79
C CYS A 13 -4.44 12.28 1.45
N ASP A 14 -3.87 12.95 2.47
CA ASP A 14 -4.53 13.93 3.33
C ASP A 14 -5.83 13.38 3.95
N CYS A 15 -5.72 12.23 4.61
CA CYS A 15 -6.85 11.53 5.23
C CYS A 15 -6.45 10.75 6.48
N PHE A 16 -7.43 10.14 7.16
CA PHE A 16 -7.14 9.21 8.25
C PHE A 16 -6.79 7.82 7.70
N ILE A 17 -6.02 7.03 8.45
CA ILE A 17 -5.66 5.64 8.07
C ILE A 17 -6.90 4.78 7.81
N SER A 18 -7.99 5.01 8.55
CA SER A 18 -9.29 4.34 8.34
C SER A 18 -9.88 4.60 6.95
N ASP A 19 -9.59 5.78 6.38
CA ASP A 19 -10.15 6.22 5.10
C ASP A 19 -9.37 5.69 3.89
N LEU A 20 -8.15 5.16 4.09
CA LEU A 20 -7.30 4.66 3.01
C LEU A 20 -7.93 3.51 2.19
N LYS A 21 -8.91 2.80 2.77
CA LYS A 21 -9.68 1.74 2.09
C LYS A 21 -10.70 2.30 1.09
N ALA A 22 -10.93 3.61 1.07
CA ALA A 22 -11.87 4.22 0.16
C ALA A 22 -11.33 4.24 -1.28
N ILE A 23 -12.18 3.80 -2.21
CA ILE A 23 -11.88 3.66 -3.64
C ILE A 23 -11.24 4.94 -4.23
N ARG A 24 -11.71 6.12 -3.79
CA ARG A 24 -11.19 7.43 -4.23
C ARG A 24 -9.68 7.64 -4.02
N PHE A 25 -9.04 6.86 -3.15
CA PHE A 25 -7.60 6.95 -2.89
C PHE A 25 -6.78 5.91 -3.65
N HIS A 26 -7.40 4.89 -4.26
CA HIS A 26 -6.68 3.77 -4.87
C HIS A 26 -5.66 4.22 -5.91
N GLN A 27 -5.98 5.18 -6.77
CA GLN A 27 -5.04 5.69 -7.76
C GLN A 27 -3.83 6.41 -7.12
N LYS A 28 -4.06 7.21 -6.06
CA LYS A 28 -2.98 7.90 -5.33
C LYS A 28 -2.10 6.90 -4.58
N ILE A 29 -2.71 5.95 -3.88
CA ILE A 29 -2.02 4.88 -3.13
C ILE A 29 -1.16 4.05 -4.08
N ARG A 30 -1.69 3.65 -5.24
CA ARG A 30 -0.94 2.93 -6.27
C ARG A 30 0.30 3.72 -6.70
N GLY A 31 0.14 5.01 -7.01
CA GLY A 31 1.26 5.89 -7.37
C GLY A 31 2.32 5.97 -6.27
N PHE A 32 1.90 6.15 -5.01
CA PHE A 32 2.79 6.17 -3.86
C PHE A 32 3.59 4.88 -3.72
N LEU A 33 2.91 3.73 -3.73
CA LEU A 33 3.56 2.42 -3.58
C LEU A 33 4.57 2.15 -4.70
N LEU A 34 4.28 2.55 -5.95
CA LEU A 34 5.22 2.36 -7.06
C LEU A 34 6.49 3.22 -6.94
N VAL A 35 6.39 4.42 -6.37
CA VAL A 35 7.53 5.33 -6.22
C VAL A 35 8.32 5.04 -4.94
N LYS A 36 7.63 4.65 -3.87
CA LYS A 36 8.17 4.60 -2.50
C LYS A 36 8.36 3.18 -1.95
N ALA A 37 7.93 2.12 -2.63
CA ALA A 37 8.05 0.74 -2.12
C ALA A 37 9.46 0.38 -1.63
N ASN A 38 10.51 0.82 -2.31
CA ASN A 38 11.90 0.53 -1.91
C ASN A 38 12.34 1.20 -0.59
N GLN A 39 11.52 2.09 -0.02
CA GLN A 39 11.78 2.76 1.26
C GLN A 39 11.24 1.96 2.46
N TYR A 40 10.46 0.91 2.21
CA TYR A 40 9.81 0.09 3.23
C TYR A 40 10.27 -1.35 3.13
N SER A 41 10.20 -2.07 4.26
CA SER A 41 10.45 -3.51 4.27
C SER A 41 9.34 -4.28 3.54
N CYS A 42 9.67 -5.48 3.07
CA CYS A 42 8.68 -6.37 2.45
C CYS A 42 7.52 -6.69 3.43
N GLU A 43 7.82 -6.85 4.72
CA GLU A 43 6.81 -7.09 5.76
C GLU A 43 5.84 -5.92 5.91
N GLU A 44 6.34 -4.68 5.95
CA GLU A 44 5.49 -3.48 6.02
C GLU A 44 4.58 -3.35 4.80
N LEU A 45 5.11 -3.64 3.61
CA LEU A 45 4.34 -3.58 2.37
C LEU A 45 3.26 -4.67 2.31
N ASN A 46 3.56 -5.88 2.75
CA ASN A 46 2.58 -6.96 2.88
C ASN A 46 1.46 -6.58 3.86
N TYR A 47 1.83 -6.02 5.02
CA TYR A 47 0.87 -5.52 5.99
C TYR A 47 0.00 -4.40 5.41
N CYS A 48 0.61 -3.45 4.70
CA CYS A 48 -0.09 -2.35 4.04
C CYS A 48 -1.13 -2.85 3.03
N LEU A 49 -0.74 -3.74 2.11
CA LEU A 49 -1.68 -4.33 1.14
C LEU A 49 -2.80 -5.10 1.82
N SER A 50 -2.44 -5.87 2.86
CA SER A 50 -3.42 -6.64 3.63
C SER A 50 -4.45 -5.74 4.32
N TYR A 51 -3.99 -4.62 4.88
CA TYR A 51 -4.85 -3.63 5.48
C TYR A 51 -5.78 -2.94 4.45
N LEU A 52 -5.21 -2.50 3.32
CA LEU A 52 -5.93 -1.75 2.29
C LEU A 52 -7.03 -2.57 1.62
N LEU A 53 -6.75 -3.85 1.33
CA LEU A 53 -7.66 -4.72 0.58
C LEU A 53 -8.46 -5.66 1.48
N ASN A 54 -8.20 -5.66 2.79
CA ASN A 54 -8.83 -6.58 3.76
C ASN A 54 -8.65 -8.07 3.38
N GLU A 55 -7.48 -8.38 2.83
CA GLU A 55 -7.05 -9.72 2.39
C GLU A 55 -5.69 -10.06 3.01
N SER A 56 -5.29 -11.32 3.00
CA SER A 56 -3.97 -11.72 3.53
C SER A 56 -2.93 -11.79 2.41
N PHE A 57 -1.90 -10.95 2.46
CA PHE A 57 -0.76 -10.99 1.54
C PHE A 57 0.51 -11.46 2.24
N ALA A 58 1.26 -12.31 1.54
CA ALA A 58 2.54 -12.86 2.01
C ALA A 58 3.54 -12.99 0.85
N PHE A 59 3.80 -11.88 0.17
CA PHE A 59 4.82 -11.84 -0.88
C PHE A 59 6.22 -12.01 -0.27
N PRO A 60 7.11 -12.79 -0.92
CA PRO A 60 8.45 -13.09 -0.40
C PRO A 60 9.44 -11.93 -0.60
N ASN A 61 9.16 -10.96 -1.48
CA ASN A 61 10.03 -9.83 -1.76
C ASN A 61 9.28 -8.61 -2.30
N THR A 62 9.91 -7.43 -2.20
CA THR A 62 9.36 -6.16 -2.68
C THR A 62 9.10 -6.14 -4.20
N LYS A 63 9.83 -6.93 -5.00
CA LYS A 63 9.64 -6.93 -6.47
C LYS A 63 8.28 -7.52 -6.85
N GLU A 64 7.87 -8.60 -6.18
CA GLU A 64 6.55 -9.21 -6.38
C GLU A 64 5.43 -8.29 -5.93
N ILE A 65 5.62 -7.56 -4.82
CA ILE A 65 4.69 -6.52 -4.38
C ILE A 65 4.55 -5.43 -5.44
N VAL A 66 5.66 -4.88 -5.92
CA VAL A 66 5.63 -3.85 -6.96
C VAL A 66 4.97 -4.38 -8.24
N HIS A 67 5.22 -5.65 -8.61
CA HIS A 67 4.55 -6.28 -9.74
C HIS A 67 3.03 -6.34 -9.53
N TYR A 68 2.57 -6.84 -8.38
CA TYR A 68 1.15 -6.87 -8.01
C TYR A 68 0.51 -5.46 -8.05
N VAL A 69 1.19 -4.46 -7.49
CA VAL A 69 0.72 -3.06 -7.51
C VAL A 69 0.59 -2.52 -8.94
N LYS A 70 1.46 -2.95 -9.86
CA LYS A 70 1.37 -2.56 -11.27
C LYS A 70 0.20 -3.22 -11.99
N THR A 71 -0.05 -4.50 -11.74
CA THR A 71 -0.93 -5.33 -12.59
C THR A 71 -2.32 -5.60 -12.00
N ALA A 72 -2.46 -5.65 -10.68
CA ALA A 72 -3.64 -6.15 -10.00
C ALA A 72 -4.22 -5.20 -8.94
N PHE A 73 -3.44 -4.26 -8.41
CA PHE A 73 -3.96 -3.31 -7.43
C PHE A 73 -5.06 -2.43 -8.06
N PRO A 74 -6.22 -2.27 -7.39
CA PRO A 74 -7.37 -1.59 -7.97
C PRO A 74 -7.06 -0.19 -8.50
N ILE A 75 -7.63 0.13 -9.67
CA ILE A 75 -7.57 1.45 -10.28
C ILE A 75 -9.02 1.80 -10.61
N CYS A 76 -9.60 2.70 -9.83
CA CYS A 76 -11.00 3.09 -9.95
C CYS A 76 -11.11 4.60 -9.93
#